data_AF-A0AA38T3M8-F1
#
_entry.id   AF-A0AA38T3M8-F1
#
_cell.length_a   1.000
_cell.length_b   1.000
_cell.length_c   1.000
_cell.angle_alpha   90.00
_cell.angle_beta   90.00
_cell.angle_gamma   90.00
#
_symmetry.space_group_name_H-M   'P 1'
#
loop_
_entity.id
_entity.type
_entity.pdbx_description
1 polymer ?
#
loop_
_entity_poly.entity_id
_entity_poly.type
_entity_poly.pdbx_seq_one_letter_code
_entity_poly.pdbx_strand_id
1 'polypeptide(L)'
;MHRVGIAGSASNSVRPRKEKRFTYVLNDADDTKHCAGVNCLAVLKPSKPDNSSYLFTGSRDGTLKRWELTEEDATCSATFESHVDWV
;
A
#
# COMPACT_ATOMS: atom_id res chain seq x y z
N MET A 1 51.29 -36.35 -32.27
CA MET A 1 50.17 -37.32 -32.42
C MET A 1 49.70 -37.62 -31.00
N HIS A 2 48.45 -37.55 -30.55
CA HIS A 2 47.12 -37.41 -31.15
C HIS A 2 46.13 -37.10 -29.97
N ARG A 3 45.17 -36.18 -30.18
CA ARG A 3 43.86 -35.83 -29.51
C ARG A 3 43.55 -36.36 -28.07
N VAL A 4 42.84 -35.66 -27.15
CA VAL A 4 41.40 -35.23 -27.19
C VAL A 4 41.03 -34.30 -26.00
N GLY A 5 40.07 -33.37 -26.23
CA GLY A 5 38.99 -32.94 -25.29
C GLY A 5 39.23 -31.65 -24.49
N ILE A 6 38.31 -30.68 -24.34
CA ILE A 6 36.84 -30.67 -24.42
C ILE A 6 36.39 -29.29 -24.92
N ALA A 7 35.43 -29.26 -25.85
CA ALA A 7 34.69 -28.06 -26.21
C ALA A 7 33.74 -27.68 -25.06
N GLY A 8 34.21 -26.84 -24.14
CA GLY A 8 33.35 -26.13 -23.21
C GLY A 8 32.64 -25.03 -23.98
N SER A 9 31.40 -25.28 -24.41
CA SER A 9 30.50 -24.25 -24.91
C SER A 9 30.31 -23.20 -23.82
N ALA A 10 31.07 -22.10 -23.89
CA ALA A 10 30.76 -20.88 -23.17
C ALA A 10 29.52 -20.27 -23.84
N SER A 11 28.36 -20.85 -23.55
CA SER A 11 27.09 -20.18 -23.80
C SER A 11 27.12 -18.89 -22.98
N ASN A 12 27.46 -17.80 -23.67
CA ASN A 12 27.49 -16.46 -23.12
C ASN A 12 26.04 -16.08 -22.80
N SER A 13 25.57 -16.50 -21.62
CA SER A 13 24.29 -16.08 -21.07
C SER A 13 24.43 -14.63 -20.62
N VAL A 14 24.47 -13.70 -21.59
CA VAL A 14 24.28 -12.27 -21.34
C VAL A 14 22.78 -12.08 -21.08
N ARG A 15 22.34 -12.45 -19.88
CA ARG A 15 21.01 -12.03 -19.41
C ARG A 15 21.12 -10.51 -19.19
N PRO A 16 20.41 -9.67 -19.96
CA PRO A 16 20.42 -8.24 -19.71
C PRO A 16 19.97 -8.03 -18.26
N ARG A 17 20.83 -7.35 -17.48
CA ARG A 17 20.56 -7.04 -16.08
C ARG A 17 19.23 -6.32 -16.02
N LYS A 18 18.23 -6.94 -15.40
CA LYS A 18 16.89 -6.37 -15.26
C LYS A 18 17.00 -4.98 -14.63
N GLU A 19 16.64 -3.96 -15.39
CA GLU A 19 16.66 -2.58 -14.91
C GLU A 19 15.72 -2.44 -13.71
N LYS A 20 16.19 -1.76 -12.67
CA LYS A 20 15.35 -1.48 -11.50
C LYS A 20 14.38 -0.38 -11.89
N ARG A 21 13.09 -0.72 -11.92
CA ARG A 21 12.02 0.26 -12.02
C ARG A 21 11.76 0.83 -10.64
N PHE A 22 11.86 2.15 -10.52
CA PHE A 22 11.47 2.88 -9.33
C PHE A 22 10.22 3.68 -9.66
N THR A 23 9.21 3.60 -8.79
CA THR A 23 7.98 4.36 -8.90
C THR A 23 7.81 5.13 -7.60
N TYR A 24 7.42 6.39 -7.70
CA TYR A 24 7.05 7.22 -6.55
C TYR A 24 5.64 7.77 -6.78
N VAL A 25 4.94 8.04 -5.69
CA VAL A 25 3.63 8.70 -5.69
C VAL A 25 3.79 10.00 -4.92
N LEU A 26 3.26 11.08 -5.47
CA LEU A 26 3.19 12.37 -4.79
C LEU A 26 1.77 12.52 -4.25
N ASN A 27 1.64 12.54 -2.92
CA ASN A 27 0.36 12.67 -2.26
C ASN A 27 0.00 14.15 -2.06
N ASP A 28 -1.29 14.42 -1.87
CA ASP A 28 -1.77 15.73 -1.42
C ASP A 28 -1.13 16.04 -0.05
N ALA A 29 -0.82 17.31 0.20
CA ALA A 29 -0.34 17.74 1.50
C ALA A 29 -1.43 17.60 2.58
N ASP A 30 -2.70 17.68 2.16
CA ASP A 30 -3.86 17.44 3.00
C ASP A 30 -4.29 15.97 2.92
N ASP A 31 -3.64 15.13 3.72
CA ASP A 31 -3.94 13.70 3.86
C ASP A 31 -5.12 13.43 4.82
N THR A 32 -5.99 14.40 5.07
CA THR A 32 -7.15 14.19 5.96
C THR A 32 -8.35 13.57 5.24
N LYS A 33 -8.34 13.53 3.91
CA LYS A 33 -9.46 13.06 3.07
C LYS A 33 -9.00 11.99 2.09
N HIS A 34 -9.95 11.15 1.68
CA HIS A 34 -9.73 10.26 0.55
C HIS A 34 -9.72 11.04 -0.76
N CYS A 35 -8.88 10.63 -1.71
CA CYS A 35 -8.80 11.21 -3.06
C CYS A 35 -9.39 10.29 -4.14
N ALA A 36 -9.94 9.14 -3.73
CA ALA A 36 -10.70 8.24 -4.58
C ALA A 36 -11.96 7.72 -3.85
N GLY A 37 -12.71 6.84 -4.53
CA GLY A 37 -13.92 6.24 -3.97
C GLY A 37 -13.62 5.31 -2.79
N VAL A 38 -14.45 5.41 -1.74
CA VAL A 38 -14.44 4.50 -0.60
C VAL A 38 -15.21 3.24 -0.96
N ASN A 39 -14.56 2.08 -0.82
CA ASN A 39 -15.13 0.78 -1.18
C ASN A 39 -15.64 0.01 0.03
N CYS A 40 -15.02 0.21 1.20
CA CYS A 40 -15.38 -0.53 2.41
C CYS A 40 -15.31 0.34 3.66
N LEU A 41 -16.08 -0.08 4.67
CA LEU A 41 -16.30 0.63 5.93
C LEU A 41 -16.34 -0.38 7.08
N ALA A 42 -15.73 -0.04 8.21
CA ALA A 42 -15.84 -0.80 9.45
C ALA A 42 -15.93 0.13 10.66
N VAL A 43 -16.78 -0.20 11.63
CA VAL A 43 -16.97 0.64 12.83
C VAL A 43 -16.53 -0.13 14.07
N LEU A 44 -15.65 0.49 14.85
CA LEU A 44 -15.29 0.05 16.18
C LEU A 44 -16.10 0.88 17.19
N LYS A 45 -17.12 0.25 17.77
CA LYS A 45 -17.84 0.83 18.90
C LYS A 45 -17.14 0.45 20.20
N PRO A 46 -16.91 1.40 21.10
CA PRO A 46 -16.30 1.15 22.38
C PRO A 46 -17.23 0.31 23.25
N SER A 47 -16.68 -0.61 24.05
CA SER A 47 -17.44 -1.38 25.03
C SER A 47 -17.69 -0.62 26.34
N LYS A 48 -17.00 0.50 26.54
CA LYS A 48 -17.08 1.38 27.72
C LYS A 48 -17.35 2.82 27.27
N PRO A 49 -18.12 3.60 28.05
CA PRO A 49 -18.48 4.97 27.70
C PRO A 49 -17.28 5.93 27.57
N ASP A 50 -16.15 5.63 28.21
CA ASP A 50 -14.96 6.49 28.19
C ASP A 50 -14.05 6.30 26.95
N ASN A 51 -14.33 5.30 26.11
CA ASN A 51 -13.52 5.04 24.91
C ASN A 51 -14.17 5.71 23.69
N SER A 52 -13.36 6.26 22.79
CA SER A 52 -13.86 6.84 21.54
C SER A 52 -14.39 5.77 20.58
N SER A 53 -15.39 6.15 19.76
CA SER A 53 -15.81 5.34 18.62
C SER A 53 -14.93 5.65 17.42
N TYR A 54 -14.58 4.62 16.66
CA TYR A 54 -13.77 4.78 15.45
C TYR A 54 -14.49 4.24 14.21
N LEU A 55 -14.41 4.99 13.12
CA LEU A 55 -14.75 4.53 11.79
C LEU A 55 -13.47 4.25 11.02
N PHE A 56 -13.43 3.16 10.27
CA PHE A 56 -12.37 2.83 9.34
C PHE A 56 -12.95 2.82 7.93
N THR A 57 -12.29 3.50 7.01
CA THR A 57 -12.69 3.57 5.59
C THR A 57 -11.54 3.11 4.72
N GLY A 58 -11.80 2.15 3.83
CA GLY A 58 -10.85 1.69 2.82
C GLY A 58 -11.19 2.27 1.46
N SER A 59 -10.23 2.92 0.84
CA SER A 59 -10.41 3.65 -0.42
C SER A 59 -9.53 3.09 -1.53
N ARG A 60 -9.97 3.32 -2.77
CA ARG A 60 -9.21 3.00 -3.97
C ARG A 60 -7.97 3.88 -4.16
N ASP A 61 -7.78 4.90 -3.31
CA ASP A 61 -6.54 5.67 -3.24
C ASP A 61 -5.38 4.88 -2.59
N GLY A 62 -5.62 3.63 -2.18
CA GLY A 62 -4.61 2.76 -1.59
C GLY A 62 -4.42 2.98 -0.09
N THR A 63 -5.28 3.79 0.53
CA THR A 63 -5.21 4.09 1.95
C THR A 63 -6.41 3.56 2.72
N LEU A 64 -6.15 3.21 3.98
CA LEU A 64 -7.16 3.06 5.01
C LEU A 64 -7.10 4.29 5.91
N LYS A 65 -8.23 4.91 6.22
CA LYS A 65 -8.28 6.04 7.17
C LYS A 65 -9.11 5.66 8.38
N ARG A 66 -8.63 6.07 9.56
CA ARG A 66 -9.36 5.95 10.82
C ARG A 66 -9.86 7.31 11.26
N TRP A 67 -11.15 7.40 11.47
CA TRP A 67 -11.85 8.57 11.93
C TRP A 67 -12.23 8.39 13.39
N GLU A 68 -11.88 9.36 14.22
CA GLU A 68 -12.43 9.46 15.57
C GLU A 68 -13.80 10.15 15.48
N LEU A 69 -14.81 9.48 16.02
CA LEU A 69 -16.20 9.93 15.95
C LEU A 69 -16.57 10.64 17.25
N THR A 70 -17.12 11.85 17.14
CA THR A 70 -17.81 12.57 18.21
C THR A 70 -19.31 12.60 17.92
N GLU A 71 -20.11 13.21 18.79
CA GLU A 71 -21.56 13.31 18.57
C GLU A 71 -21.92 14.16 17.34
N GLU A 72 -21.07 15.14 17.00
CA GLU A 72 -21.35 16.13 15.96
C GLU A 72 -20.45 15.97 14.72
N ASP A 73 -19.26 15.39 14.87
CA ASP A 73 -18.23 15.38 13.83
C ASP A 73 -17.43 14.07 13.75
N ALA A 74 -16.70 13.90 12.65
CA ALA A 74 -15.72 12.84 12.46
C ALA A 74 -14.38 13.44 12.01
N THR A 75 -13.31 13.20 12.76
CA THR A 75 -11.99 13.74 12.45
C THR A 75 -11.03 12.63 12.03
N CYS A 76 -10.26 12.84 10.96
CA CYS A 76 -9.26 11.87 10.53
C CYS A 76 -8.13 11.81 11.57
N SER A 77 -8.05 10.69 12.28
CA SER A 77 -7.08 10.46 13.37
C SER A 77 -5.81 9.74 12.91
N ALA A 78 -5.90 8.96 11.82
CA ALA A 78 -4.76 8.22 11.27
C ALA A 78 -5.00 7.80 9.81
N THR A 79 -3.91 7.76 9.04
CA THR A 79 -3.85 7.16 7.70
C THR A 79 -2.95 5.94 7.74
N PHE A 80 -3.40 4.85 7.12
CA PHE A 80 -2.67 3.60 6.96
C PHE A 80 -2.35 3.41 5.47
N GLU A 81 -1.08 3.58 5.14
CA GLU A 81 -0.54 3.46 3.79
C GLU A 81 0.22 2.15 3.68
N SER A 82 -0.32 1.19 2.93
CA SER A 82 0.35 -0.10 2.70
C SER A 82 -0.23 -0.85 1.51
N HIS A 83 -1.50 -0.62 1.20
CA HIS A 83 -2.16 -1.27 0.08
C HIS A 83 -1.60 -0.72 -1.24
N VAL A 84 -0.96 -1.62 -1.98
CA VAL A 84 -0.39 -1.35 -3.31
C VAL A 84 -1.39 -1.63 -4.44
N ASP A 85 -2.62 -1.99 -4.09
CA ASP A 85 -3.74 -2.29 -5.00
C ASP A 85 -5.07 -1.91 -4.31
N TRP A 86 -6.21 -2.18 -4.94
CA TRP A 86 -7.53 -1.78 -4.45
C TRP A 86 -7.91 -2.55 -3.16
N VAL A 87 -8.50 -1.81 -2.22
CA VAL A 87 -9.13 -2.31 -0.99
C VAL A 87 -10.64 -2.41 -1.17
#